data_AF-G9MPD6-F1
#
_entry.id   AF-G9MPD6-F1
#
_cell.length_a   1.000
_cell.length_b   1.000
_cell.length_c   1.000
_cell.angle_alpha   90.00
_cell.angle_beta   90.00
_cell.angle_gamma   90.00
#
_symmetry.space_group_name_H-M   'P 1'
#
loop_
_entity.id
_entity.type
_entity.pdbx_description
1 polymer ?
#
loop_
_entity_poly.entity_id
_entity_poly.type
_entity_poly.pdbx_seq_one_letter_code
_entity_poly.pdbx_strand_id
1 'polypeptide(L)'
;AVVARIVHFLRQRLVGKTIANAAAIDDSSVFGKVGTSGKEVEEALKGKTVVSAGSQGKYFWITLDKPPHLVMHFGMTGWVHINGEKTAYTNYYKKMKESDIAQWPPKFWKFHISTDDKEPVEVAFTDARRFGRVRLVHCPGESIRKHSPLVENGPDPVVDKDIFTEEYLRGKMKSRHVPIKALLLDQAMISGIGNWVADETLYQAKLHPEQYSDTFDDKEIARLHESIRYVCQLAVDKLGDSDEFPDHWLFNHRWGKGGKDQATKLPNGEKLAFITVGGRTSCYAPGVQKKTGAVVAGAKAEPVKSESGKSKPAKGKAAKSEPKAEEDDEVPEEADDAEPPAKKRRGKAASATEKSKPSPVKKEAVEEDQGRRRSSRLRK
;
A
#
# COMPACT_ATOMS: atom_id res chain seq x y z
N ALA A 1 7.71 -4.77 10.74
CA ALA A 1 6.69 -5.51 9.98
C ALA A 1 7.25 -5.97 8.64
N VAL A 2 6.42 -6.16 7.60
CA VAL A 2 6.75 -6.92 6.37
C VAL A 2 8.09 -6.62 5.68
N VAL A 3 8.55 -5.37 5.67
CA VAL A 3 9.85 -4.99 5.10
C VAL A 3 11.01 -5.55 5.91
N ALA A 4 10.92 -5.48 7.24
CA ALA A 4 11.91 -6.07 8.15
C ALA A 4 11.96 -7.61 8.04
N ARG A 5 10.82 -8.28 7.77
CA ARG A 5 10.78 -9.73 7.48
C ARG A 5 11.69 -10.10 6.32
N ILE A 6 11.51 -9.42 5.20
CA ILE A 6 12.30 -9.68 3.99
C ILE A 6 13.76 -9.28 4.18
N VAL A 7 14.06 -8.18 4.87
CA VAL A 7 15.46 -7.83 5.21
C VAL A 7 16.10 -8.86 6.14
N HIS A 8 15.36 -9.47 7.07
CA HIS A 8 15.84 -10.58 7.91
C HIS A 8 16.21 -11.81 7.05
N PHE A 9 15.31 -12.29 6.19
CA PHE A 9 15.59 -13.41 5.28
C PHE A 9 16.75 -13.12 4.31
N LEU A 10 16.83 -11.91 3.74
CA LEU A 10 17.94 -11.49 2.87
C LEU A 10 19.28 -11.48 3.62
N ARG A 11 19.30 -11.03 4.89
CA ARG A 11 20.51 -11.08 5.74
C ARG A 11 20.96 -12.50 6.07
N GLN A 12 20.03 -13.43 6.27
CA GLN A 12 20.34 -14.83 6.56
C GLN A 12 20.79 -15.63 5.34
N ARG A 13 20.16 -15.39 4.17
CA ARG A 13 20.30 -16.28 3.00
C ARG A 13 21.09 -15.70 1.83
N LEU A 14 21.20 -14.37 1.69
CA LEU A 14 21.81 -13.72 0.52
C LEU A 14 23.06 -12.89 0.84
N VAL A 15 23.17 -12.29 2.03
CA VAL A 15 24.37 -11.52 2.41
C VAL A 15 25.61 -12.44 2.48
N GLY A 16 26.73 -11.97 1.94
CA GLY A 16 27.97 -12.71 1.77
C GLY A 16 28.08 -13.53 0.47
N LYS A 17 26.97 -13.72 -0.26
CA LYS A 17 26.93 -14.52 -1.50
C LYS A 17 27.20 -13.69 -2.75
N THR A 18 27.62 -14.36 -3.82
CA THR A 18 27.87 -13.74 -5.13
C THR A 18 26.79 -14.11 -6.14
N ILE A 19 26.29 -13.11 -6.87
CA ILE A 19 25.20 -13.25 -7.84
C ILE A 19 25.78 -13.78 -9.16
N ALA A 20 25.69 -15.09 -9.38
CA ALA A 20 26.13 -15.75 -10.61
C ALA A 20 25.27 -15.33 -11.81
N ASN A 21 23.95 -15.31 -11.62
CA ASN A 21 22.98 -14.96 -12.65
C ASN A 21 21.95 -13.95 -12.11
N ALA A 22 21.53 -13.05 -12.98
CA ALA A 22 20.43 -12.12 -12.77
C ALA A 22 19.61 -12.06 -14.07
N ALA A 23 18.29 -12.04 -13.94
CA ALA A 23 17.35 -11.89 -15.04
C ALA A 23 16.17 -11.00 -14.63
N ALA A 24 15.67 -10.15 -15.52
CA ALA A 24 14.61 -9.19 -15.25
C ALA A 24 13.65 -8.98 -16.44
N ILE A 25 12.34 -9.05 -16.18
CA ILE A 25 11.32 -8.68 -17.16
C ILE A 25 11.23 -7.16 -17.19
N ASP A 26 11.48 -6.55 -18.36
CA ASP A 26 11.35 -5.10 -18.49
C ASP A 26 9.88 -4.65 -18.30
N ASP A 27 9.59 -4.09 -17.13
CA ASP A 27 8.28 -3.62 -16.71
C ASP A 27 8.35 -2.12 -16.43
N SER A 28 7.96 -1.31 -17.41
CA SER A 28 7.94 0.15 -17.34
C SER A 28 7.19 0.74 -16.13
N SER A 29 6.30 -0.02 -15.48
CA SER A 29 5.62 0.43 -14.26
C SER A 29 6.38 0.11 -12.96
N VAL A 30 7.27 -0.89 -12.96
CA VAL A 30 8.10 -1.26 -11.80
C VAL A 30 9.49 -0.63 -11.87
N PHE A 31 10.09 -0.63 -13.06
CA PHE A 31 11.43 -0.12 -13.35
C PHE A 31 11.37 1.30 -13.95
N GLY A 32 10.73 1.45 -15.11
CA GLY A 32 10.75 2.72 -15.88
C GLY A 32 10.25 3.95 -15.11
N LYS A 33 9.22 3.79 -14.26
CA LYS A 33 8.70 4.85 -13.37
C LYS A 33 9.67 5.37 -12.30
N VAL A 34 10.87 4.80 -12.19
CA VAL A 34 11.95 5.23 -11.29
C VAL A 34 13.32 5.30 -12.00
N GLY A 35 13.32 5.45 -13.33
CA GLY A 35 14.53 5.75 -14.10
C GLY A 35 15.50 4.58 -14.27
N THR A 36 14.98 3.36 -14.43
CA THR A 36 15.78 2.16 -14.76
C THR A 36 14.94 1.20 -15.63
N SER A 37 15.60 0.22 -16.23
CA SER A 37 15.04 -0.89 -17.01
C SER A 37 15.35 -2.24 -16.34
N GLY A 38 14.74 -3.31 -16.85
CA GLY A 38 15.10 -4.68 -16.47
C GLY A 38 16.58 -5.00 -16.79
N LYS A 39 17.02 -4.67 -18.01
CA LYS A 39 18.38 -4.96 -18.52
C LYS A 39 19.48 -4.33 -17.66
N GLU A 40 19.32 -3.06 -17.26
CA GLU A 40 20.29 -2.42 -16.36
C GLU A 40 20.37 -3.13 -15.00
N VAL A 41 19.26 -3.68 -14.50
CA VAL A 41 19.24 -4.45 -13.25
C VAL A 41 19.93 -5.81 -13.40
N GLU A 42 19.86 -6.46 -14.56
CA GLU A 42 20.66 -7.66 -14.86
C GLU A 42 22.16 -7.33 -14.86
N GLU A 43 22.56 -6.31 -15.62
CA GLU A 43 23.94 -5.86 -15.78
C GLU A 43 24.54 -5.33 -14.46
N ALA A 44 23.73 -4.68 -13.61
CA ALA A 44 24.17 -4.13 -12.34
C ALA A 44 24.30 -5.16 -11.21
N LEU A 45 23.66 -6.33 -11.32
CA LEU A 45 23.66 -7.39 -10.31
C LEU A 45 24.65 -8.52 -10.63
N LYS A 46 24.80 -8.90 -11.91
CA LYS A 46 25.60 -10.06 -12.31
C LYS A 46 27.08 -9.92 -11.91
N GLY A 47 27.62 -10.97 -11.29
CA GLY A 47 29.01 -11.06 -10.84
C GLY A 47 29.33 -10.27 -9.56
N LYS A 48 28.36 -9.64 -8.92
CA LYS A 48 28.58 -8.86 -7.68
C LYS A 48 28.27 -9.64 -6.42
N THR A 49 29.00 -9.33 -5.35
CA THR A 49 28.79 -9.88 -4.00
C THR A 49 27.84 -8.99 -3.21
N VAL A 50 26.90 -9.59 -2.47
CA VAL A 50 25.96 -8.85 -1.60
C VAL A 50 26.60 -8.58 -0.25
N VAL A 51 26.89 -7.31 0.05
CA VAL A 51 27.57 -6.88 1.27
C VAL A 51 26.61 -6.71 2.44
N SER A 52 25.40 -6.20 2.20
CA SER A 52 24.39 -6.05 3.27
C SER A 52 22.97 -5.88 2.70
N ALA A 53 21.97 -6.05 3.57
CA ALA A 53 20.58 -5.67 3.29
C ALA A 53 20.04 -4.76 4.41
N GLY A 54 19.23 -3.77 4.05
CA GLY A 54 18.73 -2.75 4.98
C GLY A 54 17.35 -2.21 4.59
N SER A 55 16.78 -1.39 5.48
CA SER A 55 15.46 -0.77 5.29
C SER A 55 15.33 0.56 6.01
N GLN A 56 14.44 1.40 5.49
CA GLN A 56 13.95 2.63 6.12
C GLN A 56 12.46 2.75 5.81
N GLY A 57 11.61 2.61 6.82
CA GLY A 57 10.16 2.66 6.68
C GLY A 57 9.59 1.59 5.74
N LYS A 58 9.18 2.02 4.53
CA LYS A 58 8.63 1.12 3.49
C LYS A 58 9.63 0.74 2.40
N TYR A 59 10.82 1.34 2.39
CA TYR A 59 11.90 1.01 1.48
C TYR A 59 12.85 -0.03 2.08
N PHE A 60 13.39 -0.88 1.21
CA PHE A 60 14.50 -1.78 1.53
C PHE A 60 15.52 -1.78 0.40
N TRP A 61 16.72 -2.28 0.67
CA TRP A 61 17.79 -2.34 -0.32
C TRP A 61 18.72 -3.53 -0.11
N ILE A 62 19.43 -3.86 -1.19
CA ILE A 62 20.56 -4.77 -1.23
C ILE A 62 21.79 -3.94 -1.61
N THR A 63 22.73 -3.83 -0.67
CA THR A 63 24.04 -3.21 -0.87
C THR A 63 24.97 -4.24 -1.51
N LEU A 64 25.67 -3.82 -2.55
CA LEU A 64 26.60 -4.66 -3.32
C LEU A 64 28.04 -4.20 -3.05
N ASP A 65 29.02 -5.03 -3.40
CA ASP A 65 30.46 -4.70 -3.31
C ASP A 65 30.81 -3.38 -4.05
N LYS A 66 30.12 -3.12 -5.16
CA LYS A 66 30.29 -1.91 -5.99
C LYS A 66 28.93 -1.35 -6.41
N PRO A 67 28.77 -0.02 -6.46
CA PRO A 67 27.53 0.61 -6.95
C PRO A 67 27.23 0.26 -8.43
N PRO A 68 25.99 0.47 -8.90
CA PRO A 68 24.83 0.90 -8.12
C PRO A 68 24.33 -0.20 -7.17
N HIS A 69 23.54 0.21 -6.18
CA HIS A 69 22.85 -0.65 -5.22
C HIS A 69 21.37 -0.78 -5.56
N LEU A 70 20.75 -1.90 -5.21
CA LEU A 70 19.36 -2.19 -5.57
C LEU A 70 18.41 -1.71 -4.47
N VAL A 71 17.67 -0.62 -4.72
CA VAL A 71 16.68 -0.06 -3.79
C VAL A 71 15.27 -0.41 -4.25
N MET A 72 14.43 -0.84 -3.32
CA MET A 72 13.14 -1.50 -3.60
C MET A 72 12.02 -1.03 -2.69
N HIS A 73 10.79 -1.10 -3.19
CA HIS A 73 9.55 -0.81 -2.46
C HIS A 73 8.43 -1.73 -2.95
N PHE A 74 7.69 -2.38 -2.06
CA PHE A 74 6.66 -3.38 -2.43
C PHE A 74 5.40 -2.79 -3.08
N GLY A 75 5.08 -1.52 -2.85
CA GLY A 75 3.82 -0.94 -3.29
C GLY A 75 2.64 -1.53 -2.52
N MET A 76 1.80 -2.34 -3.18
CA MET A 76 0.63 -2.99 -2.58
C MET A 76 0.63 -4.53 -2.64
N THR A 77 1.40 -5.13 -3.54
CA THR A 77 1.45 -6.60 -3.77
C THR A 77 2.83 -7.10 -4.14
N GLY A 78 3.84 -6.23 -4.10
CA GLY A 78 5.22 -6.66 -4.27
C GLY A 78 5.66 -7.54 -3.11
N TRP A 79 6.48 -8.55 -3.40
CA TRP A 79 7.07 -9.42 -2.39
C TRP A 79 8.44 -9.92 -2.85
N VAL A 80 9.25 -10.42 -1.92
CA VAL A 80 10.49 -11.15 -2.22
C VAL A 80 10.32 -12.58 -1.75
N HIS A 81 10.54 -13.51 -2.66
CA HIS A 81 10.59 -14.93 -2.39
C HIS A 81 12.04 -15.39 -2.44
N ILE A 82 12.39 -16.35 -1.59
CA ILE A 82 13.64 -17.10 -1.65
C ILE A 82 13.24 -18.56 -1.87
N ASN A 83 13.89 -19.27 -2.79
CA ASN A 83 13.51 -20.65 -3.08
C ASN A 83 13.77 -21.54 -1.85
N GLY A 84 12.85 -22.48 -1.60
CA GLY A 84 12.81 -23.30 -0.38
C GLY A 84 12.32 -22.59 0.90
N GLU A 85 12.06 -21.27 0.89
CA GLU A 85 11.81 -20.49 2.12
C GLU A 85 10.39 -19.91 2.27
N LYS A 86 9.84 -20.01 3.49
CA LYS A 86 8.52 -19.46 3.86
C LYS A 86 8.59 -17.96 4.22
N THR A 87 9.13 -17.21 3.26
CA THR A 87 9.31 -15.75 3.29
C THR A 87 8.01 -14.97 3.53
N ALA A 88 6.85 -15.45 3.05
CA ALA A 88 5.55 -14.83 3.30
C ALA A 88 4.89 -15.32 4.60
N TYR A 89 3.82 -14.65 5.03
CA TYR A 89 3.00 -15.01 6.20
C TYR A 89 2.01 -16.15 5.87
N THR A 90 1.54 -16.91 6.87
CA THR A 90 0.72 -18.12 6.67
C THR A 90 -0.51 -17.88 5.76
N ASN A 91 -1.17 -16.75 5.94
CA ASN A 91 -2.40 -16.38 5.22
C ASN A 91 -2.17 -15.91 3.77
N TYR A 92 -0.92 -15.87 3.31
CA TYR A 92 -0.52 -15.75 1.90
C TYR A 92 -0.60 -17.13 1.22
N TYR A 93 0.17 -18.11 1.72
CA TYR A 93 0.24 -19.46 1.15
C TYR A 93 -1.10 -20.19 1.19
N LYS A 94 -1.90 -20.04 2.27
CA LYS A 94 -3.29 -20.56 2.38
C LYS A 94 -4.23 -20.15 1.24
N LYS A 95 -3.86 -19.19 0.38
CA LYS A 95 -4.66 -18.67 -0.74
C LYS A 95 -4.07 -18.97 -2.11
N MET A 96 -2.93 -19.66 -2.16
CA MET A 96 -2.29 -20.12 -3.40
C MET A 96 -2.61 -21.59 -3.67
N LYS A 97 -2.46 -22.01 -4.92
CA LYS A 97 -2.50 -23.43 -5.29
C LYS A 97 -1.10 -24.03 -5.08
N GLU A 98 -1.03 -25.31 -4.76
CA GLU A 98 0.26 -26.02 -4.65
C GLU A 98 1.11 -25.87 -5.93
N SER A 99 0.47 -25.91 -7.10
CA SER A 99 1.12 -25.65 -8.39
C SER A 99 1.69 -24.24 -8.55
N ASP A 100 1.07 -23.22 -7.94
CA ASP A 100 1.56 -21.84 -7.97
C ASP A 100 2.69 -21.62 -6.92
N ILE A 101 2.75 -22.46 -5.86
CA ILE A 101 3.80 -22.46 -4.84
C ILE A 101 5.07 -23.19 -5.34
N ALA A 102 4.90 -24.31 -6.04
CA ALA A 102 6.00 -25.09 -6.61
C ALA A 102 6.61 -24.48 -7.88
N GLN A 103 6.00 -23.44 -8.47
CA GLN A 103 6.53 -22.79 -9.67
C GLN A 103 7.72 -21.87 -9.33
N TRP A 104 8.87 -22.11 -9.97
CA TRP A 104 10.01 -21.21 -9.95
C TRP A 104 10.49 -20.83 -11.37
N PRO A 105 10.84 -19.56 -11.66
CA PRO A 105 10.61 -18.37 -10.83
C PRO A 105 9.10 -18.13 -10.59
N PRO A 106 8.70 -17.54 -9.45
CA PRO A 106 7.30 -17.45 -9.06
C PRO A 106 6.47 -16.58 -10.00
N LYS A 107 5.17 -16.85 -10.06
CA LYS A 107 4.23 -16.11 -10.90
C LYS A 107 4.27 -14.60 -10.59
N PHE A 108 4.25 -13.78 -11.64
CA PHE A 108 4.41 -12.31 -11.58
C PHE A 108 5.77 -11.80 -11.09
N TRP A 109 6.84 -12.60 -11.21
CA TRP A 109 8.22 -12.12 -11.02
C TRP A 109 8.56 -10.90 -11.89
N LYS A 110 9.51 -10.09 -11.44
CA LYS A 110 10.01 -8.86 -12.09
C LYS A 110 11.51 -8.91 -12.29
N PHE A 111 12.24 -9.37 -11.28
CA PHE A 111 13.59 -9.87 -11.44
C PHE A 111 13.76 -11.14 -10.58
N HIS A 112 14.69 -11.99 -10.97
CA HIS A 112 15.23 -13.05 -10.11
C HIS A 112 16.75 -13.12 -10.24
N ILE A 113 17.39 -13.64 -9.20
CA ILE A 113 18.84 -13.85 -9.12
C ILE A 113 19.12 -15.25 -8.57
N SER A 114 20.27 -15.82 -8.94
CA SER A 114 20.81 -17.04 -8.34
C SER A 114 22.30 -16.92 -8.07
N THR A 115 22.75 -17.60 -7.01
CA THR A 115 24.15 -17.64 -6.55
C THR A 115 24.77 -19.01 -6.85
N ASP A 116 26.08 -19.06 -7.10
CA ASP A 116 26.85 -20.28 -7.39
C ASP A 116 27.72 -20.77 -6.22
N ASP A 117 27.55 -20.17 -5.04
CA ASP A 117 28.05 -20.67 -3.76
C ASP A 117 27.67 -22.14 -3.48
N LYS A 118 28.46 -22.82 -2.63
CA LYS A 118 28.23 -24.21 -2.18
C LYS A 118 26.79 -24.54 -1.78
N GLU A 119 26.11 -23.55 -1.20
CA GLU A 119 24.66 -23.54 -1.02
C GLU A 119 24.08 -22.48 -1.97
N PRO A 120 23.59 -22.87 -3.16
CA PRO A 120 23.00 -21.92 -4.09
C PRO A 120 21.69 -21.37 -3.52
N VAL A 121 21.48 -20.07 -3.65
CA VAL A 121 20.27 -19.39 -3.20
C VAL A 121 19.67 -18.63 -4.37
N GLU A 122 18.38 -18.88 -4.62
CA GLU A 122 17.61 -18.18 -5.62
C GLU A 122 16.64 -17.20 -4.95
N VAL A 123 16.57 -15.98 -5.47
CA VAL A 123 15.74 -14.91 -4.91
C VAL A 123 14.96 -14.23 -6.03
N ALA A 124 13.66 -14.03 -5.87
CA ALA A 124 12.79 -13.43 -6.87
C ALA A 124 11.89 -12.33 -6.27
N PHE A 125 11.86 -11.16 -6.89
CA PHE A 125 10.88 -10.12 -6.57
C PHE A 125 9.65 -10.31 -7.45
N THR A 126 8.47 -10.49 -6.85
CA THR A 126 7.18 -10.54 -7.53
C THR A 126 6.42 -9.23 -7.36
N ASP A 127 5.56 -8.86 -8.31
CA ASP A 127 4.45 -7.93 -8.07
C ASP A 127 3.33 -8.09 -9.12
N ALA A 128 2.19 -8.63 -8.68
CA ALA A 128 1.02 -8.85 -9.52
C ALA A 128 0.33 -7.55 -9.98
N ARG A 129 0.44 -6.44 -9.23
CA ARG A 129 -0.29 -5.18 -9.53
C ARG A 129 0.59 -4.05 -10.09
N ARG A 130 1.90 -4.27 -10.24
CA ARG A 130 2.86 -3.33 -10.87
C ARG A 130 2.93 -1.95 -10.17
N PHE A 131 2.76 -1.96 -8.85
CA PHE A 131 2.88 -0.79 -7.95
C PHE A 131 4.14 -0.80 -7.08
N GLY A 132 4.87 -1.91 -7.04
CA GLY A 132 6.23 -1.96 -6.52
C GLY A 132 7.18 -1.13 -7.38
N ARG A 133 8.36 -0.83 -6.83
CA ARG A 133 9.45 -0.16 -7.54
C ARG A 133 10.76 -0.88 -7.26
N VAL A 134 11.56 -1.02 -8.30
CA VAL A 134 12.93 -1.51 -8.25
C VAL A 134 13.79 -0.47 -8.95
N ARG A 135 14.84 0.04 -8.30
CA ARG A 135 15.71 1.08 -8.85
C ARG A 135 17.18 0.86 -8.49
N LEU A 136 18.05 1.34 -9.35
CA LEU A 136 19.50 1.36 -9.13
C LEU A 136 19.91 2.72 -8.54
N VAL A 137 20.74 2.72 -7.50
CA VAL A 137 21.24 3.95 -6.85
C VAL A 137 22.75 3.96 -6.82
N HIS A 138 23.35 4.91 -7.53
CA HIS A 138 24.81 5.11 -7.60
C HIS A 138 25.28 5.98 -6.42
N CYS A 139 25.68 5.34 -5.32
CA CYS A 139 26.21 6.02 -4.13
C CYS A 139 27.14 5.08 -3.33
N PRO A 140 27.95 5.59 -2.38
CA PRO A 140 28.61 4.75 -1.38
C PRO A 140 27.57 4.08 -0.47
N GLY A 141 27.64 2.75 -0.31
CA GLY A 141 26.59 1.94 0.35
C GLY A 141 26.25 2.36 1.78
N GLU A 142 27.24 2.72 2.60
CA GLU A 142 27.05 3.24 3.96
C GLU A 142 26.23 4.54 3.99
N SER A 143 26.28 5.32 2.92
CA SER A 143 25.61 6.60 2.76
C SER A 143 24.25 6.52 2.04
N ILE A 144 23.76 5.31 1.71
CA ILE A 144 22.58 5.11 0.85
C ILE A 144 21.33 5.84 1.37
N ARG A 145 21.16 5.94 2.69
CA ARG A 145 20.06 6.70 3.34
C ARG A 145 20.07 8.20 3.04
N LYS A 146 21.21 8.77 2.64
CA LYS A 146 21.37 10.19 2.27
C LYS A 146 21.04 10.48 0.81
N HIS A 147 20.61 9.48 0.04
CA HIS A 147 20.31 9.58 -1.39
C HIS A 147 18.83 9.29 -1.67
N SER A 148 18.28 9.88 -2.74
CA SER A 148 16.88 9.63 -3.15
C SER A 148 16.63 8.15 -3.50
N PRO A 149 15.51 7.55 -3.06
CA PRO A 149 14.37 8.15 -2.35
C PRO A 149 14.51 8.13 -0.83
N LEU A 150 15.59 7.57 -0.27
CA LEU A 150 15.68 7.30 1.16
C LEU A 150 15.73 8.60 1.98
N VAL A 151 16.42 9.62 1.45
CA VAL A 151 16.53 10.97 2.02
C VAL A 151 15.20 11.75 2.08
N GLU A 152 14.19 11.34 1.31
CA GLU A 152 12.85 11.95 1.29
C GLU A 152 11.95 11.45 2.44
N ASN A 153 12.37 10.38 3.13
CA ASN A 153 11.60 9.79 4.22
C ASN A 153 11.88 10.49 5.55
N GLY A 154 10.81 10.74 6.31
CA GLY A 154 10.91 11.04 7.73
C GLY A 154 11.50 9.87 8.53
N PRO A 155 11.82 10.08 9.82
CA PRO A 155 12.44 9.05 10.66
C PRO A 155 11.60 7.77 10.70
N ASP A 156 12.29 6.64 10.76
CA ASP A 156 11.70 5.34 11.03
C ASP A 156 11.51 5.20 12.55
N PRO A 157 10.28 4.95 13.06
CA PRO A 157 10.00 4.96 14.49
C PRO A 157 10.69 3.83 15.29
N VAL A 158 11.22 2.80 14.60
CA VAL A 158 11.95 1.68 15.21
C VAL A 158 13.45 1.86 15.09
N VAL A 159 13.96 2.37 13.96
CA VAL A 159 15.41 2.54 13.75
C VAL A 159 15.92 3.88 14.28
N ASP A 160 15.26 4.99 13.96
CA ASP A 160 15.75 6.35 14.21
C ASP A 160 15.29 6.85 15.58
N LYS A 161 15.59 6.07 16.63
CA LYS A 161 15.02 6.21 17.97
C LYS A 161 15.26 7.58 18.60
N ASP A 162 16.41 8.19 18.30
CA ASP A 162 16.85 9.48 18.87
C ASP A 162 16.37 10.68 18.05
N ILE A 163 15.82 10.44 16.84
CA ILE A 163 15.23 11.47 15.96
C ILE A 163 13.70 11.48 16.13
N PHE A 164 13.07 10.31 16.22
CA PHE A 164 11.64 10.19 16.49
C PHE A 164 11.35 10.30 17.99
N THR A 165 11.53 11.50 18.54
CA THR A 165 11.19 11.86 19.92
C THR A 165 9.73 12.28 20.06
N GLU A 166 9.22 12.37 21.29
CA GLU A 166 7.90 12.95 21.56
C GLU A 166 7.83 14.42 21.10
N GLU A 167 8.89 15.19 21.31
CA GLU A 167 9.01 16.59 20.86
C GLU A 167 8.95 16.71 19.33
N TYR A 168 9.63 15.81 18.60
CA TYR A 168 9.51 15.72 17.14
C TYR A 168 8.05 15.51 16.72
N LEU A 169 7.37 14.55 17.35
CA LEU A 169 5.96 14.26 17.04
C LEU A 169 5.06 15.46 17.37
N ARG A 170 5.24 16.10 18.54
CA ARG A 170 4.52 17.31 18.96
C ARG A 170 4.67 18.43 17.94
N GLY A 171 5.91 18.72 17.53
CA GLY A 171 6.21 19.74 16.52
C GLY A 171 5.56 19.44 15.16
N LYS A 172 5.64 18.19 14.68
CA LYS A 172 4.98 17.78 13.42
C LYS A 172 3.46 17.80 13.49
N MET A 173 2.88 17.49 14.64
CA MET A 173 1.43 17.53 14.85
C MET A 173 0.90 18.96 14.93
N LYS A 174 1.54 19.83 15.72
CA LYS A 174 1.14 21.24 15.90
C LYS A 174 1.40 22.11 14.67
N SER A 175 2.36 21.75 13.80
CA SER A 175 2.65 22.50 12.57
C SER A 175 1.66 22.27 11.41
N ARG A 176 0.67 21.37 11.53
CA ARG A 176 -0.23 21.00 10.42
C ARG A 176 -1.66 20.81 10.88
N HIS A 177 -2.59 21.53 10.27
CA HIS A 177 -4.04 21.34 10.42
C HIS A 177 -4.55 20.26 9.45
N VAL A 178 -4.25 18.99 9.74
CA VAL A 178 -4.68 17.83 8.94
C VAL A 178 -5.20 16.70 9.84
N PRO A 179 -6.04 15.77 9.37
CA PRO A 179 -6.51 14.66 10.19
C PRO A 179 -5.35 13.78 10.65
N ILE A 180 -5.33 13.34 11.91
CA ILE A 180 -4.16 12.66 12.48
C ILE A 180 -3.77 11.40 11.70
N LYS A 181 -4.73 10.60 11.22
CA LYS A 181 -4.41 9.46 10.36
C LYS A 181 -3.84 9.86 9.00
N ALA A 182 -4.22 11.03 8.47
CA ALA A 182 -3.64 11.53 7.23
C ALA A 182 -2.16 11.90 7.44
N LEU A 183 -1.83 12.50 8.59
CA LEU A 183 -0.46 12.84 9.01
C LEU A 183 0.41 11.59 9.24
N LEU A 184 -0.08 10.60 10.00
CA LEU A 184 0.67 9.36 10.31
C LEU A 184 0.97 8.50 9.08
N LEU A 185 0.29 8.73 7.95
CA LEU A 185 0.54 8.03 6.69
C LEU A 185 1.45 8.82 5.74
N ASP A 186 1.83 10.06 6.09
CA ASP A 186 2.77 10.89 5.34
C ASP A 186 4.21 10.41 5.57
N GLN A 187 4.82 9.84 4.54
CA GLN A 187 6.15 9.22 4.65
C GLN A 187 7.29 10.22 4.84
N ALA A 188 7.08 11.50 4.53
CA ALA A 188 8.03 12.58 4.82
C ALA A 188 7.91 13.10 6.26
N MET A 189 6.81 12.77 6.97
CA MET A 189 6.66 12.99 8.41
C MET A 189 7.19 11.79 9.20
N ILE A 190 6.68 10.60 8.89
CA ILE A 190 7.06 9.35 9.56
C ILE A 190 7.03 8.19 8.57
N SER A 191 8.15 7.50 8.43
CA SER A 191 8.28 6.42 7.45
C SER A 191 7.80 5.08 8.02
N GLY A 192 7.35 4.18 7.14
CA GLY A 192 6.95 2.82 7.51
C GLY A 192 5.46 2.66 7.87
N ILE A 193 4.86 3.59 8.61
CA ILE A 193 3.46 3.46 9.06
C ILE A 193 2.50 3.29 7.87
N GLY A 194 1.82 2.14 7.80
CA GLY A 194 0.80 1.80 6.80
C GLY A 194 -0.62 1.89 7.36
N ASN A 195 -1.65 1.65 6.54
CA ASN A 195 -3.04 1.87 6.94
C ASN A 195 -3.48 1.09 8.20
N TRP A 196 -3.03 -0.16 8.34
CA TRP A 196 -3.32 -0.95 9.54
C TRP A 196 -2.54 -0.47 10.76
N VAL A 197 -1.27 -0.07 10.58
CA VAL A 197 -0.43 0.45 11.67
C VAL A 197 -1.03 1.75 12.20
N ALA A 198 -1.48 2.64 11.31
CA ALA A 198 -2.14 3.87 11.71
C ALA A 198 -3.46 3.61 12.46
N ASP A 199 -4.30 2.68 11.97
CA ASP A 199 -5.52 2.27 12.69
C ASP A 199 -5.19 1.74 14.10
N GLU A 200 -4.22 0.83 14.22
CA GLU A 200 -3.80 0.23 15.50
C GLU A 200 -3.23 1.28 16.45
N THR A 201 -2.27 2.09 16.01
CA THR A 201 -1.63 3.10 16.88
C THR A 201 -2.63 4.14 17.40
N LEU A 202 -3.64 4.49 16.60
CA LEU A 202 -4.69 5.41 17.02
C LEU A 202 -5.70 4.76 17.97
N TYR A 203 -5.96 3.46 17.82
CA TYR A 203 -6.76 2.69 18.77
C TYR A 203 -6.06 2.57 20.14
N GLN A 204 -4.79 2.14 20.16
CA GLN A 204 -3.99 2.05 21.39
C GLN A 204 -3.85 3.42 22.09
N ALA A 205 -3.60 4.50 21.32
CA ALA A 205 -3.55 5.88 21.83
C ALA A 205 -4.92 6.47 22.24
N LYS A 206 -6.03 5.80 21.87
CA LYS A 206 -7.43 6.18 22.10
C LYS A 206 -7.88 7.45 21.34
N LEU A 207 -7.25 7.76 20.20
CA LEU A 207 -7.48 8.98 19.42
C LEU A 207 -8.38 8.73 18.21
N HIS A 208 -9.29 9.66 17.90
CA HIS A 208 -10.18 9.53 16.73
C HIS A 208 -9.42 9.82 15.41
N PRO A 209 -9.49 8.94 14.38
CA PRO A 209 -8.66 9.08 13.17
C PRO A 209 -8.94 10.31 12.31
N GLU A 210 -10.08 10.96 12.51
CA GLU A 210 -10.55 12.15 11.79
C GLU A 210 -10.20 13.48 12.45
N GLN A 211 -9.72 13.47 13.69
CA GLN A 211 -9.45 14.68 14.46
C GLN A 211 -8.15 15.34 14.00
N TYR A 212 -8.16 16.67 13.93
CA TYR A 212 -7.03 17.43 13.40
C TYR A 212 -5.81 17.36 14.33
N SER A 213 -4.62 17.12 13.77
CA SER A 213 -3.40 16.80 14.51
C SER A 213 -2.92 17.88 15.47
N ASP A 214 -3.24 19.14 15.20
CA ASP A 214 -2.94 20.29 16.04
C ASP A 214 -3.85 20.40 17.28
N THR A 215 -5.04 19.78 17.27
CA THR A 215 -6.04 19.92 18.34
C THR A 215 -5.80 19.05 19.59
N PHE A 216 -4.92 18.05 19.52
CA PHE A 216 -4.66 17.13 20.64
C PHE A 216 -3.85 17.80 21.76
N ASP A 217 -4.10 17.41 23.02
CA ASP A 217 -3.30 17.86 24.16
C ASP A 217 -1.93 17.15 24.24
N ASP A 218 -1.03 17.67 25.08
CA ASP A 218 0.34 17.15 25.16
C ASP A 218 0.43 15.72 25.72
N LYS A 219 -0.56 15.27 26.50
CA LYS A 219 -0.66 13.89 27.01
C LYS A 219 -1.25 12.95 25.96
N GLU A 220 -2.18 13.43 25.12
CA GLU A 220 -2.65 12.72 23.93
C GLU A 220 -1.50 12.48 22.93
N ILE A 221 -0.61 13.47 22.77
CA ILE A 221 0.60 13.36 21.94
C ILE A 221 1.61 12.37 22.55
N ALA A 222 1.86 12.43 23.86
CA ALA A 222 2.71 11.46 24.56
C ALA A 222 2.24 10.02 24.35
N ARG A 223 0.96 9.72 24.64
CA ARG A 223 0.37 8.38 24.41
C ARG A 223 0.47 7.93 22.97
N LEU A 224 0.37 8.85 22.00
CA LEU A 224 0.50 8.51 20.59
C LEU A 224 1.95 8.15 20.22
N HIS A 225 2.95 8.84 20.76
CA HIS A 225 4.35 8.48 20.61
C HIS A 225 4.62 7.07 21.16
N GLU A 226 4.21 6.81 22.41
CA GLU A 226 4.30 5.49 23.05
C GLU A 226 3.61 4.39 22.23
N SER A 227 2.39 4.67 21.74
CA SER A 227 1.60 3.71 20.95
C SER A 227 2.24 3.40 19.59
N ILE A 228 2.78 4.42 18.90
CA ILE A 228 3.56 4.24 17.67
C ILE A 228 4.78 3.36 17.93
N ARG A 229 5.51 3.65 19.01
CA ARG A 229 6.71 2.90 19.40
C ARG A 229 6.39 1.44 19.71
N TYR A 230 5.39 1.19 20.55
CA TYR A 230 4.94 -0.16 20.91
C TYR A 230 4.50 -0.98 19.69
N VAL A 231 3.56 -0.47 18.89
CA VAL A 231 3.01 -1.20 17.74
C VAL A 231 4.08 -1.43 16.66
N CYS A 232 4.90 -0.43 16.35
CA CYS A 232 5.93 -0.57 15.32
C CYS A 232 7.06 -1.50 15.75
N GLN A 233 7.51 -1.44 17.01
CA GLN A 233 8.55 -2.32 17.55
C GLN A 233 8.06 -3.77 17.61
N LEU A 234 6.92 -4.05 18.26
CA LEU A 234 6.40 -5.43 18.35
C LEU A 234 6.15 -6.05 16.97
N ALA A 235 5.62 -5.26 16.02
CA ALA A 235 5.42 -5.73 14.66
C ALA A 235 6.72 -5.85 13.84
N VAL A 236 7.86 -5.31 14.28
CA VAL A 236 9.20 -5.62 13.75
C VAL A 236 9.76 -6.87 14.40
N ASP A 237 9.64 -7.01 15.72
CA ASP A 237 10.19 -8.13 16.51
C ASP A 237 9.53 -9.46 16.10
N LYS A 238 8.21 -9.46 15.88
CA LYS A 238 7.45 -10.59 15.31
C LYS A 238 7.61 -10.74 13.79
N LEU A 239 8.60 -10.09 13.17
CA LEU A 239 8.86 -10.08 11.72
C LEU A 239 7.60 -9.85 10.87
N GLY A 240 6.67 -9.04 11.36
CA GLY A 240 5.38 -8.78 10.72
C GLY A 240 4.49 -10.01 10.48
N ASP A 241 4.69 -11.12 11.20
CA ASP A 241 3.79 -12.26 11.14
C ASP A 241 2.50 -11.96 11.91
N SER A 242 1.36 -12.05 11.22
CA SER A 242 0.05 -11.74 11.80
C SER A 242 -0.34 -12.70 12.91
N ASP A 243 0.13 -13.94 12.80
CA ASP A 243 -0.32 -15.04 13.63
C ASP A 243 0.35 -15.01 15.03
N GLU A 244 1.29 -14.06 15.25
CA GLU A 244 1.91 -13.74 16.55
C GLU A 244 1.50 -12.36 17.13
N PHE A 245 0.56 -11.64 16.50
CA PHE A 245 0.08 -10.35 17.02
C PHE A 245 -0.98 -10.55 18.13
N PRO A 246 -0.95 -9.79 19.24
CA PRO A 246 -1.86 -10.00 20.39
C PRO A 246 -3.34 -10.02 20.01
N ASP A 247 -4.13 -10.94 20.58
CA ASP A 247 -5.55 -11.14 20.22
C ASP A 247 -6.41 -9.87 20.36
N HIS A 248 -6.04 -8.96 21.26
CA HIS A 248 -6.74 -7.70 21.52
C HIS A 248 -6.38 -6.57 20.54
N TRP A 249 -5.41 -6.76 19.64
CA TRP A 249 -5.05 -5.78 18.60
C TRP A 249 -6.17 -5.63 17.57
N LEU A 250 -6.44 -4.39 17.19
CA LEU A 250 -7.42 -4.03 16.16
C LEU A 250 -7.10 -4.74 14.82
N PHE A 251 -5.82 -4.99 14.53
CA PHE A 251 -5.33 -5.73 13.39
C PHE A 251 -6.05 -7.05 13.16
N ASN A 252 -6.32 -7.84 14.20
CA ASN A 252 -6.91 -9.17 14.04
C ASN A 252 -8.38 -9.12 13.61
N HIS A 253 -9.08 -8.02 13.90
CA HIS A 253 -10.53 -7.90 13.75
C HIS A 253 -10.97 -6.95 12.62
N ARG A 254 -10.09 -6.04 12.18
CA ARG A 254 -10.36 -4.98 11.18
C ARG A 254 -10.52 -5.43 9.71
N TRP A 255 -10.57 -6.73 9.42
CA TRP A 255 -10.57 -7.26 8.04
C TRP A 255 -11.97 -7.54 7.45
N GLY A 256 -13.02 -7.58 8.27
CA GLY A 256 -14.41 -7.67 7.81
C GLY A 256 -14.88 -6.35 7.19
N LYS A 257 -15.27 -6.35 5.90
CA LYS A 257 -15.76 -5.16 5.19
C LYS A 257 -17.22 -4.82 5.53
N GLY A 258 -17.51 -4.40 6.77
CA GLY A 258 -18.79 -3.78 7.15
C GLY A 258 -20.05 -4.51 6.65
N GLY A 259 -20.02 -5.85 6.60
CA GLY A 259 -21.10 -6.64 6.03
C GLY A 259 -22.41 -6.42 6.79
N LYS A 260 -23.56 -6.70 6.17
CA LYS A 260 -24.89 -6.42 6.76
C LYS A 260 -25.07 -6.99 8.18
N ASP A 261 -24.32 -8.04 8.49
CA ASP A 261 -24.31 -8.84 9.73
C ASP A 261 -22.94 -8.87 10.43
N GLN A 262 -21.95 -8.08 10.00
CA GLN A 262 -20.58 -8.06 10.55
C GLN A 262 -20.16 -6.67 11.07
N ALA A 263 -20.75 -6.28 12.20
CA ALA A 263 -20.08 -5.35 13.13
C ALA A 263 -19.11 -6.16 13.99
N THR A 264 -17.87 -6.36 13.52
CA THR A 264 -16.85 -7.12 14.27
C THR A 264 -16.67 -6.50 15.66
N LYS A 265 -16.64 -7.34 16.69
CA LYS A 265 -16.37 -6.93 18.08
C LYS A 265 -14.94 -7.33 18.43
N LEU A 266 -14.23 -6.49 19.18
CA LEU A 266 -12.97 -6.88 19.82
C LEU A 266 -13.24 -7.88 20.96
N PRO A 267 -12.24 -8.63 21.45
CA PRO A 267 -12.43 -9.60 22.54
C PRO A 267 -12.95 -8.99 23.85
N ASN A 268 -12.74 -7.69 24.06
CA ASN A 268 -13.28 -6.92 25.19
C ASN A 268 -14.73 -6.44 25.01
N GLY A 269 -15.39 -6.81 23.90
CA GLY A 269 -16.77 -6.46 23.58
C GLY A 269 -16.97 -5.16 22.79
N GLU A 270 -15.91 -4.37 22.54
CA GLU A 270 -16.03 -3.13 21.79
C GLU A 270 -16.47 -3.35 20.33
N LYS A 271 -17.49 -2.62 19.88
CA LYS A 271 -17.92 -2.62 18.47
C LYS A 271 -16.95 -1.83 17.61
N LEU A 272 -16.50 -2.43 16.52
CA LEU A 272 -15.72 -1.74 15.49
C LEU A 272 -16.62 -1.02 14.48
N ALA A 273 -16.10 0.06 13.93
CA ALA A 273 -16.72 0.92 12.93
C ALA A 273 -15.73 1.24 11.81
N PHE A 274 -16.26 1.64 10.65
CA PHE A 274 -15.47 2.04 9.48
C PHE A 274 -15.83 3.46 9.05
N ILE A 275 -14.79 4.25 8.73
CA ILE A 275 -14.94 5.65 8.34
C ILE A 275 -13.88 6.03 7.31
N THR A 276 -14.27 6.79 6.28
CA THR A 276 -13.39 7.12 5.16
C THR A 276 -13.16 8.63 5.05
N VAL A 277 -11.92 9.05 5.30
CA VAL A 277 -11.45 10.44 5.19
C VAL A 277 -10.42 10.53 4.07
N GLY A 278 -10.59 11.47 3.13
CA GLY A 278 -9.62 11.69 2.04
C GLY A 278 -9.32 10.43 1.22
N GLY A 279 -10.31 9.56 0.99
CA GLY A 279 -10.15 8.28 0.30
C GLY A 279 -9.46 7.17 1.11
N ARG A 280 -9.17 7.39 2.40
CA ARG A 280 -8.50 6.42 3.29
C ARG A 280 -9.48 5.86 4.31
N THR A 281 -9.87 4.60 4.17
CA THR A 281 -10.77 3.90 5.12
C THR A 281 -10.02 3.48 6.38
N SER A 282 -10.63 3.73 7.53
CA SER A 282 -10.10 3.48 8.86
C SER A 282 -11.04 2.56 9.62
N CYS A 283 -10.50 1.51 10.22
CA CYS A 283 -11.19 0.80 11.28
C CYS A 283 -10.90 1.51 12.59
N TYR A 284 -11.90 1.64 13.45
CA TYR A 284 -11.76 2.28 14.77
C TYR A 284 -12.85 1.77 15.72
N ALA A 285 -12.67 1.96 17.02
CA ALA A 285 -13.64 1.61 18.05
C ALA A 285 -14.30 2.88 18.62
N PRO A 286 -15.56 3.22 18.28
CA PRO A 286 -16.25 4.41 18.82
C PRO A 286 -16.48 4.36 20.34
N GLY A 287 -16.30 3.19 20.96
CA GLY A 287 -16.31 3.00 22.40
C GLY A 287 -15.16 3.74 23.08
N VAL A 288 -13.92 3.49 22.61
CA VAL A 288 -12.69 4.06 23.15
C VAL A 288 -12.24 5.35 22.46
N GLN A 289 -12.24 5.39 21.13
CA GLN A 289 -11.72 6.53 20.36
C GLN A 289 -12.79 7.63 20.28
N LYS A 290 -12.69 8.64 21.16
CA LYS A 290 -13.60 9.79 21.20
C LYS A 290 -13.05 10.97 20.40
N LYS A 291 -13.95 11.81 19.90
CA LYS A 291 -13.64 13.12 19.33
C LYS A 291 -13.50 14.11 20.48
N THR A 292 -12.27 14.50 20.82
CA THR A 292 -11.95 15.48 21.90
C THR A 292 -11.77 16.89 21.34
N GLY A 293 -11.42 17.02 20.05
CA GLY A 293 -11.25 18.28 19.33
C GLY A 293 -11.96 18.31 17.97
N ALA A 294 -11.62 19.29 17.14
CA ALA A 294 -12.23 19.49 15.83
C ALA A 294 -11.95 18.32 14.85
N VAL A 295 -12.90 18.06 13.94
CA VAL A 295 -12.86 16.95 12.99
C VAL A 295 -13.28 17.40 11.59
N VAL A 296 -12.92 16.61 10.56
CA VAL A 296 -13.27 16.87 9.16
C VAL A 296 -14.79 16.95 8.95
N ALA A 297 -15.23 18.03 8.32
CA ALA A 297 -16.62 18.20 7.87
C ALA A 297 -16.97 17.23 6.72
N GLY A 298 -18.17 16.65 6.74
CA GLY A 298 -18.71 15.84 5.65
C GLY A 298 -18.10 14.43 5.47
N ALA A 299 -17.30 13.95 6.43
CA ALA A 299 -16.72 12.62 6.37
C ALA A 299 -17.78 11.50 6.46
N LYS A 300 -17.61 10.44 5.66
CA LYS A 300 -18.61 9.36 5.52
C LYS A 300 -18.32 8.23 6.50
N ALA A 301 -19.07 8.22 7.60
CA ALA A 301 -19.15 7.12 8.56
C ALA A 301 -20.10 6.02 8.05
N GLU A 302 -19.71 4.75 8.19
CA GLU A 302 -20.65 3.64 8.04
C GLU A 302 -21.42 3.45 9.37
N PRO A 303 -22.77 3.40 9.35
CA PRO A 303 -23.56 3.47 10.58
C PRO A 303 -23.47 2.17 11.41
N VAL A 304 -22.92 2.28 12.61
CA VAL A 304 -22.89 1.19 13.60
C VAL A 304 -24.30 0.89 14.09
N LYS A 305 -24.84 -0.28 13.76
CA LYS A 305 -26.16 -0.70 14.23
C LYS A 305 -26.16 -0.94 15.76
N SER A 306 -27.08 -0.25 16.45
CA SER A 306 -27.47 -0.57 17.82
C SER A 306 -28.40 -1.78 17.83
N GLU A 307 -27.96 -2.87 18.45
CA GLU A 307 -28.81 -4.02 18.80
C GLU A 307 -29.65 -3.64 20.03
N SER A 308 -30.62 -2.74 19.83
CA SER A 308 -31.55 -2.28 20.86
C SER A 308 -32.94 -2.83 20.56
N GLY A 309 -33.16 -4.10 20.90
CA GLY A 309 -34.47 -4.74 20.79
C GLY A 309 -35.48 -4.07 21.74
N LYS A 310 -36.35 -3.22 21.19
CA LYS A 310 -37.60 -2.81 21.85
C LYS A 310 -38.75 -2.94 20.87
N SER A 311 -39.69 -3.80 21.23
CA SER A 311 -40.96 -3.98 20.53
C SER A 311 -41.78 -2.68 20.55
N LYS A 312 -42.56 -2.44 19.48
CA LYS A 312 -43.73 -1.58 19.51
C LYS A 312 -44.98 -2.45 19.27
N PRO A 313 -46.07 -2.25 20.02
CA PRO A 313 -47.26 -3.08 19.92
C PRO A 313 -48.07 -2.74 18.66
N ALA A 314 -48.85 -3.71 18.19
CA ALA A 314 -49.80 -3.50 17.11
C ALA A 314 -51.07 -2.78 17.60
N LYS A 315 -51.56 -1.83 16.80
CA LYS A 315 -52.97 -1.45 16.67
C LYS A 315 -53.24 -1.19 15.20
N GLY A 316 -54.47 -1.44 14.74
CA GLY A 316 -54.84 -1.26 13.34
C GLY A 316 -56.30 -0.82 13.17
N LYS A 317 -56.68 -0.62 11.90
CA LYS A 317 -58.03 -0.29 11.39
C LYS A 317 -58.65 1.04 11.86
N ALA A 318 -58.61 2.02 10.97
CA ALA A 318 -59.81 2.74 10.50
C ALA A 318 -59.62 3.05 9.00
N ALA A 319 -60.69 3.30 8.25
CA ALA A 319 -60.65 3.58 6.82
C ALA A 319 -61.88 4.40 6.36
N LYS A 320 -61.78 5.02 5.18
CA LYS A 320 -62.72 6.03 4.59
C LYS A 320 -62.59 7.42 5.27
N SER A 321 -62.84 8.55 4.60
CA SER A 321 -63.46 8.77 3.28
C SER A 321 -62.90 9.99 2.52
N GLU A 322 -62.77 9.87 1.20
CA GLU A 322 -62.84 10.95 0.19
C GLU A 322 -64.32 11.39 -0.03
N PRO A 323 -64.68 12.50 -0.75
CA PRO A 323 -63.98 13.07 -1.92
C PRO A 323 -64.05 14.61 -2.22
N LYS A 324 -63.38 14.98 -3.33
CA LYS A 324 -63.74 15.96 -4.40
C LYS A 324 -63.38 17.46 -4.35
N ALA A 325 -63.01 17.95 -5.56
CA ALA A 325 -62.94 19.33 -6.12
C ALA A 325 -61.95 20.33 -5.45
N GLU A 326 -61.07 21.06 -6.13
CA GLU A 326 -60.97 21.70 -7.49
C GLU A 326 -61.37 23.20 -7.50
N GLU A 327 -60.83 23.94 -8.49
CA GLU A 327 -60.79 25.41 -8.67
C GLU A 327 -59.90 26.21 -7.66
N ASP A 328 -59.10 27.21 -8.06
CA ASP A 328 -58.33 27.35 -9.32
C ASP A 328 -57.18 28.39 -9.21
N ASP A 329 -56.36 28.47 -10.26
CA ASP A 329 -56.06 29.69 -11.07
C ASP A 329 -54.58 30.02 -11.48
N GLU A 330 -54.50 30.63 -12.68
CA GLU A 330 -53.43 31.29 -13.45
C GLU A 330 -52.18 30.55 -14.01
N VAL A 331 -52.04 30.69 -15.34
CA VAL A 331 -51.20 30.01 -16.37
C VAL A 331 -50.90 31.10 -17.44
N PRO A 332 -49.70 31.28 -18.05
CA PRO A 332 -48.94 30.30 -18.88
C PRO A 332 -47.37 30.37 -18.71
N GLU A 333 -46.44 29.86 -19.55
CA GLU A 333 -46.47 29.19 -20.88
C GLU A 333 -45.25 28.22 -21.09
N GLU A 334 -45.52 27.07 -21.72
CA GLU A 334 -44.83 26.36 -22.84
C GLU A 334 -43.32 26.53 -23.17
N ALA A 335 -42.58 25.54 -23.69
CA ALA A 335 -42.75 24.08 -23.93
C ALA A 335 -41.31 23.43 -23.98
N ASP A 336 -40.84 22.39 -24.71
CA ASP A 336 -41.26 21.43 -25.77
C ASP A 336 -40.10 20.38 -25.87
N ASP A 337 -40.16 19.08 -26.22
CA ASP A 337 -41.14 17.96 -26.24
C ASP A 337 -40.32 16.62 -26.27
N ALA A 338 -40.96 15.47 -26.49
CA ALA A 338 -40.47 14.25 -27.16
C ALA A 338 -39.71 13.20 -26.33
N GLU A 339 -40.46 12.23 -25.80
CA GLU A 339 -39.94 10.95 -25.26
C GLU A 339 -40.21 9.74 -26.23
N PRO A 340 -40.39 8.45 -25.85
CA PRO A 340 -39.64 7.34 -26.47
C PRO A 340 -40.51 6.40 -27.33
N PRO A 341 -39.98 5.24 -27.80
CA PRO A 341 -40.26 4.02 -27.04
C PRO A 341 -39.17 2.91 -27.14
N ALA A 342 -39.42 1.75 -26.49
CA ALA A 342 -38.54 0.57 -26.51
C ALA A 342 -39.31 -0.75 -26.70
N LYS A 343 -38.67 -1.82 -27.25
CA LYS A 343 -38.82 -3.26 -26.83
C LYS A 343 -38.11 -4.35 -27.71
N LYS A 344 -37.46 -5.30 -27.03
CA LYS A 344 -37.44 -6.79 -27.22
C LYS A 344 -36.65 -7.54 -28.36
N ARG A 345 -35.64 -8.31 -27.88
CA ARG A 345 -35.40 -9.79 -28.00
C ARG A 345 -34.77 -10.47 -29.26
N ARG A 346 -33.94 -11.50 -28.97
CA ARG A 346 -33.37 -12.62 -29.80
C ARG A 346 -32.31 -12.24 -30.86
N GLY A 347 -31.30 -13.07 -31.19
CA GLY A 347 -30.75 -14.26 -30.48
C GLY A 347 -29.87 -15.22 -31.33
N LYS A 348 -28.80 -15.77 -30.72
CA LYS A 348 -27.96 -16.98 -31.06
C LYS A 348 -27.17 -17.11 -32.39
N ALA A 349 -25.92 -17.61 -32.25
CA ALA A 349 -25.10 -18.44 -33.18
C ALA A 349 -24.47 -17.79 -34.45
N ALA A 350 -23.42 -18.33 -35.09
CA ALA A 350 -22.22 -19.11 -34.64
C ALA A 350 -21.21 -19.32 -35.81
N SER A 351 -19.88 -19.44 -35.52
CA SER A 351 -18.77 -19.94 -36.41
C SER A 351 -18.48 -19.22 -37.75
N ALA A 352 -17.34 -19.38 -38.45
CA ALA A 352 -15.92 -19.65 -38.10
C ALA A 352 -15.02 -19.46 -39.38
N THR A 353 -13.68 -19.39 -39.21
CA THR A 353 -12.62 -19.61 -40.24
C THR A 353 -12.56 -18.63 -41.46
N GLU A 354 -11.47 -18.42 -42.23
CA GLU A 354 -10.07 -18.91 -42.19
C GLU A 354 -9.01 -17.92 -42.78
N LYS A 355 -7.71 -18.24 -42.56
CA LYS A 355 -6.44 -17.85 -43.24
C LYS A 355 -6.39 -16.73 -44.33
N SER A 356 -5.35 -15.87 -44.27
CA SER A 356 -4.16 -15.91 -45.17
C SER A 356 -3.12 -14.77 -44.94
N LYS A 357 -1.97 -14.84 -45.62
CA LYS A 357 -0.79 -13.94 -45.65
C LYS A 357 -0.30 -13.88 -47.12
N PRO A 358 0.43 -12.84 -47.62
CA PRO A 358 1.82 -12.55 -47.20
C PRO A 358 2.26 -11.05 -47.30
N SER A 359 3.58 -10.79 -47.35
CA SER A 359 4.23 -9.46 -47.42
C SER A 359 5.28 -9.39 -48.56
N PRO A 360 5.68 -8.17 -48.98
CA PRO A 360 7.10 -7.81 -49.19
C PRO A 360 7.46 -6.45 -48.52
N VAL A 361 8.70 -6.02 -48.20
CA VAL A 361 10.11 -6.32 -48.58
C VAL A 361 10.62 -5.56 -49.83
N LYS A 362 11.78 -4.86 -49.87
CA LYS A 362 12.79 -4.54 -48.83
C LYS A 362 12.74 -3.03 -48.44
N LYS A 363 13.74 -2.12 -48.42
CA LYS A 363 15.19 -2.01 -48.77
C LYS A 363 15.88 -1.07 -47.76
N GLU A 364 17.22 -1.03 -47.73
CA GLU A 364 18.05 -0.07 -46.98
C GLU A 364 18.79 0.97 -47.86
N ALA A 365 19.18 2.09 -47.23
CA ALA A 365 20.43 2.86 -47.40
C ALA A 365 20.59 3.67 -46.09
N VAL A 366 21.69 3.71 -45.32
CA VAL A 366 23.15 3.78 -45.60
C VAL A 366 23.59 5.14 -46.13
N GLU A 367 24.11 5.98 -45.23
CA GLU A 367 25.46 6.57 -45.36
C GLU A 367 25.96 7.14 -44.01
N GLU A 368 27.28 7.31 -43.89
CA GLU A 368 27.97 7.99 -42.79
C GLU A 368 28.28 9.44 -43.19
N ASP A 369 28.36 10.37 -42.24
CA ASP A 369 29.45 11.36 -42.25
C ASP A 369 29.80 11.86 -40.84
N GLN A 370 31.00 12.44 -40.73
CA GLN A 370 31.69 12.93 -39.54
C GLN A 370 31.36 14.43 -39.34
N GLY A 371 31.80 15.10 -38.25
CA GLY A 371 31.68 16.58 -38.25
C GLY A 371 31.73 17.44 -36.99
N ARG A 372 32.36 17.02 -35.89
CA ARG A 372 33.29 17.88 -35.10
C ARG A 372 33.09 19.44 -35.16
N ARG A 373 32.45 20.09 -34.15
CA ARG A 373 32.95 21.33 -33.47
C ARG A 373 32.00 22.03 -32.46
N ARG A 374 32.61 22.52 -31.35
CA ARG A 374 32.36 23.77 -30.56
C ARG A 374 30.94 24.00 -29.96
N SER A 375 30.74 24.38 -28.68
CA SER A 375 31.41 25.32 -27.74
C SER A 375 30.82 26.75 -27.68
N SER A 376 29.80 26.97 -26.83
CA SER A 376 29.51 28.22 -26.09
C SER A 376 28.39 27.94 -25.05
N ARG A 377 28.60 28.13 -23.73
CA ARG A 377 28.57 29.36 -22.92
C ARG A 377 27.16 29.94 -22.59
N LEU A 378 26.74 29.66 -21.34
CA LEU A 378 26.26 30.62 -20.33
C LEU A 378 24.88 31.31 -20.44
N ARG A 379 24.36 31.59 -19.23
CA ARG A 379 23.24 32.45 -18.79
C ARG A 379 21.92 31.70 -18.50
N LYS A 380 21.27 31.93 -17.35
CA LYS A 380 21.64 32.81 -16.22
C LYS A 380 21.19 32.20 -14.89
#